data_AF-A0A0F8ZME3-F1
#
_entry.id   AF-A0A0F8ZME3-F1
#
_cell.length_a   1.000
_cell.length_b   1.000
_cell.length_c   1.000
_cell.angle_alpha   90.00
_cell.angle_beta   90.00
_cell.angle_gamma   90.00
#
_symmetry.space_group_name_H-M   'P 1'
#
loop_
_entity.id
_entity.type
_entity.pdbx_description
1 polymer ?
#
loop_
_entity_poly.entity_id
_entity_poly.type
_entity_poly.pdbx_seq_one_letter_code
_entity_poly.pdbx_strand_id
1 'polypeptide(L)' 'MVGKIKGKYRITVARKVQSIQYESLLVELSAEFDAEDCPLNHAFNEVRAQVKEWVNVELASMGLKRRP' A
#
# COMPACT_ATOMS: atom_id res chain seq x y z
N MET A 1 13.16 27.29 -3.11
CA MET A 1 13.48 25.90 -2.76
C MET A 1 12.18 25.14 -2.82
N VAL A 2 11.97 24.35 -3.87
CA VAL A 2 10.80 23.47 -3.97
C VAL A 2 11.03 22.34 -2.96
N GLY A 3 10.18 22.24 -1.94
CA GLY A 3 10.26 21.13 -0.98
C GLY A 3 9.82 19.82 -1.64
N LYS A 4 10.41 18.70 -1.23
CA LYS A 4 9.88 17.37 -1.58
C LYS A 4 8.98 16.85 -0.47
N ILE A 5 7.83 16.30 -0.84
CA ILE A 5 6.93 15.59 0.06
C ILE A 5 7.12 14.10 -0.16
N LYS A 6 7.22 13.33 0.93
CA LYS A 6 7.31 11.87 0.88
C LYS A 6 6.10 11.24 1.55
N GLY A 7 5.30 10.52 0.77
CA GLY A 7 4.25 9.64 1.30
C GLY A 7 4.84 8.25 1.55
N LYS A 8 4.74 7.72 2.78
CA LYS A 8 5.13 6.34 3.11
C LYS A 8 3.96 5.61 3.77
N TYR A 9 3.67 4.40 3.28
CA TYR A 9 2.72 3.47 3.88
C TYR A 9 3.42 2.16 4.20
N ARG A 10 3.08 1.59 5.37
CA ARG A 10 3.58 0.31 5.84
C ARG A 10 2.40 -0.61 6.12
N ILE A 11 2.36 -1.77 5.47
CA ILE A 11 1.27 -2.73 5.57
C ILE A 11 1.83 -4.06 6.01
N THR A 12 1.18 -4.67 6.99
CA THR A 12 1.43 -6.05 7.37
C THR A 12 0.28 -6.90 6.87
N VAL A 13 0.57 -7.89 6.02
CA VAL A 13 -0.40 -8.85 5.51
C VAL A 13 -0.09 -10.22 6.11
N ALA A 14 -1.07 -10.85 6.75
CA ALA A 14 -0.94 -12.24 7.20
C ALA A 14 -1.55 -13.17 6.14
N ARG A 15 -0.71 -13.93 5.43
CA ARG A 15 -1.12 -14.93 4.45
C ARG A 15 -1.18 -16.30 5.10
N LYS A 16 -2.29 -17.02 4.92
CA LYS A 16 -2.38 -18.43 5.33
C LYS A 16 -1.61 -19.31 4.34
N VAL A 17 -0.60 -20.03 4.81
CA VAL A 17 0.25 -20.92 3.98
C VAL A 17 -0.09 -22.40 4.19
N GLN A 18 -0.55 -22.76 5.39
CA GLN A 18 -1.08 -24.10 5.72
C GLN A 18 -2.27 -23.99 6.68
N SER A 19 -2.92 -25.12 6.99
CA SER A 19 -4.13 -25.23 7.83
C SER A 19 -4.12 -24.37 9.10
N ILE A 20 -2.93 -24.15 9.68
CA ILE A 20 -2.67 -23.43 10.94
C ILE A 20 -1.49 -22.43 10.87
N GLN A 21 -0.80 -22.30 9.73
CA GLN A 21 0.35 -21.40 9.60
C GLN A 21 -0.01 -20.15 8.79
N TYR A 22 0.32 -18.99 9.35
CA TYR A 22 0.24 -17.69 8.69
C TYR A 22 1.63 -17.10 8.56
N GLU A 23 2.03 -16.73 7.34
CA GLU A 23 3.22 -15.92 7.11
C GLU A 23 2.84 -14.44 7.13
N SER A 24 3.60 -13.63 7.87
CA SER A 24 3.44 -12.18 7.86
C SER A 24 4.37 -11.57 6.81
N LEU A 25 3.80 -11.01 5.77
CA LEU A 25 4.50 -10.20 4.78
C LEU A 25 4.44 -8.73 5.21
N LEU A 26 5.60 -8.08 5.27
CA LEU A 26 5.67 -6.64 5.43
C LEU A 26 5.91 -6.00 4.07
N VAL A 27 5.03 -5.08 3.68
CA VAL A 27 5.17 -4.31 2.45
C VAL A 27 5.26 -2.83 2.80
N GLU A 28 6.34 -2.21 2.35
CA GLU A 28 6.59 -0.78 2.47
C GLU A 28 6.47 -0.14 1.09
N LEU A 29 5.55 0.81 0.95
CA LEU A 29 5.36 1.60 -0.27
C LEU A 29 5.70 3.05 0.04
N SER A 30 6.55 3.65 -0.80
CA SER A 30 6.94 5.05 -0.69
C SER A 30 6.95 5.72 -2.05
N ALA A 31 6.41 6.93 -2.12
CA ALA A 31 6.50 7.79 -3.29
C ALA A 31 6.97 9.20 -2.88
N GLU A 32 7.69 9.84 -3.78
CA GLU A 32 8.15 11.22 -3.66
C GLU A 32 7.35 12.11 -4.60
N PHE A 33 6.96 13.28 -4.10
CA PHE A 33 6.17 14.27 -4.82
C PHE A 33 6.80 15.64 -4.65
N ASP A 34 6.74 16.47 -5.68
CA ASP A 34 7.13 17.87 -5.57
C ASP A 34 6.02 18.67 -4.89
N ALA A 35 6.38 19.40 -3.82
CA ALA A 35 5.39 20.09 -2.97
C ALA A 35 4.64 21.22 -3.70
N GLU A 36 5.23 21.76 -4.77
CA GLU A 36 4.59 22.78 -5.61
C GLU A 36 3.45 22.21 -6.45
N ASP A 37 3.57 20.95 -6.89
CA ASP A 37 2.61 20.30 -7.80
C ASP A 37 1.60 19.41 -7.06
N CYS A 38 1.92 19.00 -5.84
CA CYS A 38 1.14 18.00 -5.11
C CYS A 38 0.97 18.37 -3.64
N PRO A 39 -0.22 18.82 -3.21
CA PRO A 39 -0.53 19.00 -1.80
C PRO A 39 -0.35 17.70 -1.01
N LEU A 40 0.08 17.80 0.25
CA LEU A 40 0.34 16.66 1.14
C LEU A 40 -0.81 15.63 1.16
N ASN A 41 -2.06 16.10 1.27
CA ASN A 41 -3.24 15.23 1.28
C ASN A 41 -3.41 14.45 -0.04
N HIS A 42 -3.05 15.05 -1.17
CA HIS A 42 -3.10 14.41 -2.47
C HIS A 42 -2.01 13.32 -2.57
N ALA A 43 -0.78 13.62 -2.16
CA ALA A 43 0.32 12.65 -2.08
C ALA A 43 -0.04 11.42 -1.24
N PHE A 44 -0.68 11.60 -0.08
CA PHE A 44 -1.14 10.49 0.75
C PHE A 44 -2.24 9.67 0.08
N ASN A 45 -3.21 10.32 -0.56
CA ASN A 45 -4.29 9.63 -1.28
C ASN A 45 -3.77 8.79 -2.45
N GLU A 46 -2.79 9.29 -3.20
CA GLU A 46 -2.12 8.57 -4.28
C GLU A 46 -1.45 7.29 -3.79
N VAL A 47 -0.61 7.39 -2.75
CA VAL A 47 0.06 6.19 -2.20
C VAL A 47 -0.97 5.22 -1.61
N ARG A 48 -2.02 5.73 -0.96
CA ARG A 48 -3.13 4.88 -0.46
C ARG A 48 -3.87 4.15 -1.58
N ALA A 49 -4.09 4.78 -2.73
CA ALA A 49 -4.74 4.17 -3.87
C ALA A 49 -3.88 3.03 -4.45
N GLN A 50 -2.58 3.28 -4.64
CA GLN A 50 -1.63 2.25 -5.10
C GLN A 50 -1.55 1.06 -4.13
N VAL A 51 -1.49 1.34 -2.83
CA VAL A 51 -1.60 0.34 -1.76
C VAL A 51 -2.87 -0.50 -1.90
N LYS A 52 -4.03 0.16 -2.10
CA LYS A 52 -5.31 -0.52 -2.18
C LYS A 52 -5.35 -1.45 -3.39
N GLU A 53 -4.85 -0.99 -4.53
CA GLU A 53 -4.78 -1.76 -5.76
C GLU A 53 -3.84 -2.95 -5.64
N TRP A 54 -2.62 -2.73 -5.13
CA TRP A 54 -1.67 -3.82 -4.88
C TRP A 54 -2.26 -4.90 -3.98
N VAL A 55 -2.90 -4.52 -2.86
CA VAL A 55 -3.58 -5.48 -1.98
C VAL A 55 -4.69 -6.24 -2.73
N ASN A 56 -5.44 -5.59 -3.61
CA ASN A 56 -6.49 -6.26 -4.38
C ASN A 56 -5.90 -7.27 -5.38
N VAL A 57 -4.79 -6.91 -6.05
CA VAL A 57 -4.07 -7.81 -6.97
C VAL A 57 -3.50 -9.02 -6.24
N GLU A 58 -2.87 -8.82 -5.08
CA GLU A 58 -2.35 -9.93 -4.26
C GLU A 58 -3.47 -10.83 -3.72
N LEU A 59 -4.58 -10.25 -3.27
CA LEU A 59 -5.73 -11.06 -2.84
C LEU A 59 -6.31 -11.86 -4.01
N ALA A 60 -6.45 -11.23 -5.19
CA ALA A 60 -6.95 -11.88 -6.39
C ALA A 60 -6.05 -13.01 -6.87
N SER A 61 -4.71 -12.83 -6.83
CA SER A 61 -3.74 -13.88 -7.19
C SER A 61 -3.82 -15.11 -6.27
N MET A 62 -4.33 -14.92 -5.04
CA MET A 62 -4.59 -15.97 -4.07
C MET A 62 -6.02 -16.54 -4.13
N GLY A 63 -6.87 -16.08 -5.06
CA GLY A 63 -8.29 -16.46 -5.13
C GLY A 63 -9.14 -15.89 -3.98
N LEU A 64 -8.62 -14.89 -3.28
CA LEU A 64 -9.26 -14.24 -2.14
C LEU A 64 -9.91 -12.93 -2.60
N LYS A 65 -11.04 -12.58 -1.97
CA LYS A 65 -11.69 -11.28 -2.16
C LYS A 65 -11.80 -10.56 -0.83
N ARG A 66 -11.61 -9.23 -0.85
CA ARG A 66 -11.95 -8.37 0.30
C ARG A 66 -13.44 -8.55 0.62
N ARG A 67 -13.78 -8.68 1.90
CA ARG A 67 -15.17 -8.48 2.33
C ARG A 67 -15.54 -7.00 2.11
N PRO A 68 -16.80 -6.69 1.75
CA PRO A 68 -17.28 -5.32 1.57
C PRO A 68 -16.99 -4.43 2.77
#